data_AF-A0A916IDD1-F1
#
_entry.id   AF-A0A916IDD1-F1
#
_cell.length_a   1.000
_cell.length_b   1.000
_cell.length_c   1.000
_cell.angle_alpha   90.00
_cell.angle_beta   90.00
_cell.angle_gamma   90.00
#
_symmetry.space_group_name_H-M   'P 1'
#
loop_
_entity.id
_entity.type
_entity.pdbx_description
1 polymer ?
#
loop_
_entity_poly.entity_id
_entity_poly.type
_entity_poly.pdbx_seq_one_letter_code
_entity_poly.pdbx_strand_id
1 'polypeptide(L)'
;MNIDWTAIGAIFTAIGSCSTAISIVILIATLFYLQREVHQARISTYAGTYKAIVEIIQVEEIRNARRHLFENLEKKPFESWNEEDKRAAEKVCHTYDSVGQMVRYGFIPKHYVVDSWGASLRRSWAINLPLVFEFRKQNNAAEIWDDYEWLAKEAKSFQKPLT
;
A
#
# COMPACT_ATOMS: atom_id res chain seq x y z
N MET A 1 20.50 48.89 -55.77
CA MET A 1 19.42 48.39 -54.88
C MET A 1 20.08 48.02 -53.57
N ASN A 2 19.99 48.88 -52.55
CA ASN A 2 20.62 48.63 -51.26
C ASN A 2 19.69 47.72 -50.45
N ILE A 3 20.14 46.51 -50.16
CA ILE A 3 19.42 45.58 -49.30
C ILE A 3 19.54 46.09 -47.87
N ASP A 4 18.40 46.32 -47.22
CA ASP A 4 18.37 46.68 -45.81
C ASP A 4 18.52 45.44 -44.93
N TRP A 5 19.77 45.14 -44.59
CA TRP A 5 20.13 44.02 -43.73
C TRP A 5 19.56 44.15 -42.31
N THR A 6 19.19 45.36 -41.86
CA THR A 6 18.60 45.55 -40.53
C THR A 6 17.13 45.11 -40.50
N ALA A 7 16.37 45.40 -41.55
CA ALA A 7 14.99 44.93 -41.72
C ALA A 7 14.93 43.39 -41.81
N ILE A 8 15.87 42.77 -42.52
CA ILE A 8 15.97 41.30 -42.61
C ILE A 8 16.29 40.69 -41.23
N GLY A 9 17.24 41.27 -40.48
CA GLY A 9 17.58 40.82 -39.12
C GLY A 9 16.39 40.90 -38.16
N ALA A 10 15.61 41.99 -38.22
CA ALA A 10 14.42 42.18 -37.40
C ALA A 10 13.35 41.09 -37.64
N ILE A 11 13.13 40.71 -38.91
CA ILE A 11 12.20 39.64 -39.28
C ILE A 11 12.64 38.29 -38.67
N PHE A 12 13.93 37.95 -38.76
CA PHE A 12 14.45 36.70 -38.17
C PHE A 12 14.31 36.69 -36.64
N THR A 13 14.58 37.81 -35.96
CA THR A 13 14.37 37.91 -34.50
C THR A 13 12.90 37.79 -34.11
N ALA A 14 11.98 38.37 -34.91
CA ALA A 14 10.55 38.25 -34.68
C ALA A 14 10.09 36.79 -34.81
N ILE A 15 10.52 36.07 -35.86
CA ILE A 15 10.24 34.64 -36.05
C ILE A 15 10.80 33.82 -34.87
N GLY A 16 12.04 34.07 -34.45
CA GLY A 16 12.65 33.39 -33.31
C GLY A 16 11.90 33.64 -32.01
N SER A 17 11.47 34.88 -31.75
CA SER A 17 10.68 35.22 -30.57
C SER A 17 9.31 34.51 -30.56
N CYS A 18 8.61 34.47 -31.70
CA CYS A 18 7.36 33.73 -31.84
C CYS A 18 7.55 32.22 -31.60
N SER A 19 8.65 31.63 -32.09
CA SER A 19 8.93 30.20 -31.85
C SER A 19 9.15 29.92 -30.38
N THR A 20 9.91 30.76 -29.67
CA THR A 20 10.13 30.61 -28.23
C THR A 20 8.84 30.72 -27.41
N ALA A 21 7.97 31.67 -27.76
CA ALA A 21 6.67 31.82 -27.11
C ALA A 21 5.79 30.57 -27.30
N ILE A 22 5.75 30.00 -28.51
CA ILE A 22 5.04 28.75 -28.81
C ILE A 22 5.63 27.59 -28.00
N SER A 23 6.96 27.46 -27.96
CA SER A 23 7.62 26.40 -27.19
C SER A 23 7.32 26.48 -25.69
N ILE A 24 7.23 27.69 -25.11
CA ILE A 24 6.85 27.89 -23.71
C ILE A 24 5.41 27.43 -23.47
N VAL A 25 4.48 27.80 -24.36
CA VAL A 25 3.07 27.37 -24.26
C VAL A 25 2.97 25.85 -24.35
N ILE A 26 3.68 25.21 -25.29
CA ILE A 26 3.74 23.76 -25.42
C ILE A 26 4.28 23.14 -24.13
N LEU A 27 5.39 23.65 -23.59
CA LEU A 27 6.00 23.11 -22.37
C LEU A 27 5.05 23.21 -21.17
N ILE A 28 4.35 24.33 -21.00
CA ILE A 28 3.34 24.49 -19.95
C ILE A 28 2.20 23.46 -20.13
N ALA A 29 1.68 23.32 -21.35
CA ALA A 29 0.63 22.35 -21.65
C ALA A 29 1.10 20.90 -21.40
N THR A 30 2.34 20.57 -21.76
CA THR A 30 2.96 19.27 -21.47
C THR A 30 3.08 19.02 -19.97
N LEU A 31 3.49 20.02 -19.18
CA LEU A 31 3.55 19.90 -17.72
C LEU A 31 2.16 19.59 -17.12
N PHE A 32 1.11 20.29 -17.57
CA PHE A 32 -0.26 20.00 -17.13
C PHE A 32 -0.71 18.59 -17.52
N TYR A 33 -0.39 18.14 -18.74
CA TYR A 33 -0.69 16.79 -19.19
C TYR A 33 0.02 15.74 -18.34
N LEU A 34 1.32 15.90 -18.09
CA LEU A 34 2.13 14.99 -17.26
C LEU A 34 1.61 14.91 -15.82
N GLN A 35 1.20 16.05 -15.23
CA GLN A 35 0.61 16.04 -13.89
C GLN A 35 -0.68 15.20 -13.83
N ARG A 36 -1.54 15.35 -14.85
CA ARG A 36 -2.76 14.56 -14.96
C ARG A 36 -2.44 13.08 -15.16
N GLU A 37 -1.48 12.77 -16.02
CA GLU A 37 -1.06 11.39 -16.30
C GLU A 37 -0.48 10.72 -15.04
N VAL A 38 0.41 11.39 -14.31
CA VAL A 38 0.94 10.90 -13.03
C VAL A 38 -0.18 10.66 -12.02
N HIS A 39 -1.18 11.52 -11.96
CA HIS A 39 -2.34 11.34 -11.09
C HIS A 39 -3.15 10.09 -11.46
N GLN A 40 -3.45 9.89 -12.75
CA GLN A 40 -4.16 8.70 -13.23
C GLN A 40 -3.35 7.43 -13.02
N ALA A 41 -2.04 7.48 -13.28
CA ALA A 41 -1.13 6.37 -13.02
C ALA A 41 -1.14 5.98 -11.54
N ARG A 42 -1.09 6.94 -10.61
CA ARG A 42 -1.19 6.69 -9.16
C ARG A 42 -2.51 6.01 -8.78
N ILE A 43 -3.64 6.50 -9.28
CA ILE A 43 -4.95 5.88 -9.02
C ILE A 43 -4.98 4.45 -9.54
N SER A 44 -4.49 4.22 -10.75
CA SER A 44 -4.43 2.89 -11.36
C SER A 44 -3.52 1.95 -10.56
N THR A 45 -2.34 2.41 -10.14
CA THR A 45 -1.43 1.66 -9.27
C THR A 45 -2.12 1.28 -7.96
N TYR A 46 -2.75 2.23 -7.26
CA TYR A 46 -3.44 1.92 -6.00
C TYR A 46 -4.60 0.97 -6.18
N ALA A 47 -5.39 1.10 -7.26
CA ALA A 47 -6.46 0.15 -7.58
C ALA A 47 -5.90 -1.26 -7.84
N GLY A 48 -4.78 -1.36 -8.56
CA GLY A 48 -4.09 -2.62 -8.81
C GLY A 48 -3.56 -3.26 -7.53
N THR A 49 -2.86 -2.50 -6.69
CA THR A 49 -2.34 -2.98 -5.40
C THR A 49 -3.47 -3.36 -4.45
N TYR A 50 -4.54 -2.56 -4.39
CA TYR A 50 -5.71 -2.88 -3.58
C TYR A 50 -6.36 -4.18 -4.04
N LYS A 51 -6.53 -4.37 -5.35
CA LYS A 51 -7.04 -5.62 -5.93
C LYS A 51 -6.16 -6.81 -5.54
N ALA A 52 -4.83 -6.69 -5.64
CA ALA A 52 -3.91 -7.74 -5.22
C ALA A 52 -4.05 -8.09 -3.73
N ILE A 53 -4.20 -7.08 -2.86
CA ILE A 53 -4.46 -7.29 -1.43
C ILE A 53 -5.80 -7.99 -1.21
N VAL A 54 -6.85 -7.61 -1.93
CA VAL A 54 -8.15 -8.31 -1.87
C VAL A 54 -7.98 -9.77 -2.25
N GLU A 55 -7.27 -10.06 -3.35
CA GLU A 55 -7.03 -11.43 -3.82
C GLU A 55 -6.24 -12.27 -2.81
N ILE A 56 -5.21 -11.68 -2.19
CA ILE A 56 -4.41 -12.33 -1.13
C ILE A 56 -5.25 -12.59 0.13
N ILE A 57 -5.98 -11.59 0.61
CA ILE A 57 -6.72 -11.66 1.89
C ILE A 57 -7.99 -12.49 1.76
N GLN A 58 -8.66 -12.48 0.60
CA GLN A 58 -9.96 -13.10 0.39
C GLN A 58 -9.89 -14.49 -0.27
N VAL A 59 -8.69 -14.99 -0.59
CA VAL A 59 -8.56 -16.38 -1.02
C VAL A 59 -9.13 -17.30 0.07
N GLU A 60 -9.84 -18.35 -0.35
CA GLU A 60 -10.62 -19.21 0.53
C GLU A 60 -9.78 -19.79 1.68
N GLU A 61 -8.56 -20.21 1.38
CA GLU A 61 -7.61 -20.72 2.37
C GLU A 61 -7.35 -19.73 3.51
N ILE A 62 -7.08 -18.46 3.20
CA ILE A 62 -6.79 -17.42 4.19
C ILE A 62 -8.07 -16.99 4.93
N ARG A 63 -9.23 -17.02 4.26
CA ARG A 63 -10.52 -16.80 4.92
C ARG A 63 -10.81 -17.90 5.93
N ASN A 64 -10.58 -19.16 5.57
CA ASN A 64 -10.78 -20.31 6.45
C ASN A 64 -9.79 -20.30 7.62
N ALA A 65 -8.51 -20.01 7.37
CA ALA A 65 -7.51 -19.88 8.43
C ALA A 65 -7.89 -18.81 9.46
N ARG A 66 -8.39 -17.66 8.99
CA ARG A 66 -8.84 -16.57 9.87
C ARG A 66 -10.15 -16.89 10.59
N ARG A 67 -11.08 -17.59 9.94
CA ARG A 67 -12.28 -18.11 10.59
C ARG A 67 -11.91 -19.04 11.74
N HIS A 68 -10.99 -19.99 11.49
CA HIS A 68 -10.47 -20.89 12.51
C HIS A 68 -9.86 -20.12 13.69
N LEU A 69 -9.08 -19.08 13.39
CA LEU A 69 -8.51 -18.20 14.42
C LEU A 69 -9.58 -17.61 15.34
N PHE A 70 -10.65 -17.07 14.75
CA PHE A 70 -11.69 -16.34 15.46
C PHE A 70 -12.71 -17.24 16.17
N GLU A 71 -13.01 -18.40 15.61
CA GLU A 71 -14.02 -19.30 16.15
C GLU A 71 -13.42 -20.29 17.15
N ASN A 72 -12.21 -20.78 16.89
CA ASN A 72 -11.61 -21.89 17.63
C ASN A 72 -10.44 -21.46 18.53
N LEU A 73 -9.63 -20.48 18.11
CA LEU A 73 -8.39 -20.15 18.82
C LEU A 73 -8.54 -19.01 19.83
N GLU A 74 -9.46 -18.08 19.61
CA GLU A 74 -9.61 -16.90 20.48
C GLU A 74 -9.80 -17.23 21.96
N LYS A 75 -10.49 -18.34 22.27
CA LYS A 75 -10.78 -18.79 23.64
C LYS A 75 -9.92 -19.98 24.07
N LYS A 76 -9.00 -20.43 23.20
CA LYS A 76 -8.21 -21.65 23.40
C LYS A 76 -6.80 -21.27 23.86
N PRO A 77 -6.32 -21.78 25.01
CA PRO A 77 -4.97 -21.46 25.50
C PRO A 77 -3.92 -21.99 24.52
N PHE A 78 -2.85 -21.20 24.32
CA PHE A 78 -1.81 -21.45 23.31
C PHE A 78 -1.14 -22.82 23.48
N GLU A 79 -0.95 -23.27 24.72
CA GLU A 79 -0.33 -24.56 25.05
C GLU A 79 -1.14 -25.76 24.54
N SER A 80 -2.43 -25.56 24.27
CA SER A 80 -3.32 -26.59 23.72
C SER A 80 -3.45 -26.56 22.20
N TRP A 81 -2.76 -25.63 21.52
CA TRP A 81 -2.78 -25.53 20.07
C TRP A 81 -2.06 -26.71 19.46
N ASN A 82 -2.76 -27.42 18.57
CA ASN A 82 -2.15 -28.47 17.78
C ASN A 82 -1.41 -27.87 16.56
N GLU A 83 -0.78 -28.72 15.76
CA GLU A 83 -0.03 -28.26 14.57
C GLU A 83 -0.93 -27.66 13.48
N GLU A 84 -2.20 -28.04 13.41
CA GLU A 84 -3.16 -27.43 12.48
C GLU A 84 -3.51 -26.01 12.90
N ASP A 85 -3.73 -25.79 14.20
CA ASP A 85 -3.99 -24.47 14.80
C ASP A 85 -2.84 -23.51 14.52
N LYS A 86 -1.59 -23.95 14.77
CA LYS A 86 -0.38 -23.16 14.52
C LYS A 86 -0.24 -22.82 13.03
N ARG A 87 -0.42 -23.80 12.13
CA ARG A 87 -0.36 -23.55 10.68
C ARG A 87 -1.42 -22.56 10.22
N ALA A 88 -2.64 -22.63 10.73
CA ALA A 88 -3.68 -21.66 10.42
C ALA A 88 -3.30 -20.25 10.89
N ALA A 89 -2.76 -20.15 12.11
CA ALA A 89 -2.29 -18.88 12.66
C ALA A 89 -1.10 -18.30 11.90
N GLU A 90 -0.10 -19.11 11.54
CA GLU A 90 1.04 -18.74 10.70
C GLU A 90 0.60 -18.20 9.35
N LYS A 91 -0.36 -18.86 8.68
CA LYS A 91 -0.92 -18.35 7.40
C LYS A 91 -1.49 -16.95 7.54
N VAL A 92 -2.23 -16.69 8.62
CA VAL A 92 -2.76 -15.36 8.91
C VAL A 92 -1.62 -14.36 9.17
N CYS A 93 -0.59 -14.75 9.94
CA CYS A 93 0.60 -13.92 10.17
C CYS A 93 1.29 -13.55 8.85
N HIS A 94 1.70 -14.53 8.03
CA HIS A 94 2.39 -14.28 6.76
C HIS A 94 1.58 -13.43 5.78
N THR A 95 0.27 -13.68 5.71
CA THR A 95 -0.63 -12.89 4.86
C THR A 95 -0.62 -11.43 5.29
N TYR A 96 -0.84 -11.15 6.58
CA TYR A 96 -0.89 -9.78 7.05
C TYR A 96 0.46 -9.10 7.14
N ASP A 97 1.53 -9.86 7.29
CA ASP A 97 2.90 -9.36 7.24
C ASP A 97 3.24 -8.86 5.84
N SER A 98 2.91 -9.67 4.82
CA SER A 98 3.08 -9.27 3.40
C SER A 98 2.25 -8.02 3.06
N VAL A 99 1.02 -7.93 3.57
CA VAL A 99 0.18 -6.73 3.40
C VAL A 99 0.76 -5.55 4.18
N GLY A 100 1.26 -5.79 5.39
CA GLY A 100 1.95 -4.81 6.22
C GLY A 100 3.13 -4.19 5.49
N GLN A 101 3.95 -5.02 4.84
CA GLN A 101 5.05 -4.60 4.00
C GLN A 101 4.58 -3.66 2.88
N MET A 102 3.58 -4.07 2.09
CA MET A 102 3.04 -3.24 0.99
C MET A 102 2.55 -1.87 1.49
N VAL A 103 1.94 -1.81 2.67
CA VAL A 103 1.44 -0.56 3.25
C VAL A 103 2.59 0.28 3.82
N ARG A 104 3.49 -0.32 4.59
CA ARG A 104 4.59 0.36 5.29
C ARG A 104 5.59 0.99 4.32
N TYR A 105 5.86 0.31 3.20
CA TYR A 105 6.75 0.81 2.15
C TYR A 105 6.03 1.69 1.10
N GLY A 106 4.75 2.02 1.31
CA GLY A 106 4.05 3.05 0.53
C GLY A 106 3.50 2.62 -0.82
N PHE A 107 3.37 1.31 -1.09
CA PHE A 107 2.74 0.83 -2.32
C PHE A 107 1.23 1.07 -2.34
N ILE A 108 0.61 1.14 -1.16
CA ILE A 108 -0.78 1.54 -1.02
C ILE A 108 -0.95 2.45 0.21
N PRO A 109 -1.76 3.52 0.12
CA PRO A 109 -2.07 4.33 1.29
C PRO A 109 -2.76 3.51 2.38
N LYS A 110 -2.27 3.62 3.62
CA LYS A 110 -2.75 2.82 4.76
C LYS A 110 -4.27 2.81 4.94
N HIS A 111 -4.94 3.94 4.71
CA HIS A 111 -6.38 4.09 4.93
C HIS A 111 -7.22 3.11 4.10
N TYR A 112 -6.77 2.72 2.90
CA TYR A 112 -7.47 1.70 2.10
C TYR A 112 -7.47 0.33 2.77
N VAL A 113 -6.43 0.00 3.54
CA VAL A 113 -6.30 -1.31 4.18
C VAL A 113 -6.91 -1.30 5.58
N VAL A 114 -6.60 -0.29 6.40
CA VAL A 114 -7.09 -0.24 7.78
C VAL A 114 -8.59 0.06 7.87
N ASP A 115 -9.19 0.70 6.87
CA ASP A 115 -10.64 0.89 6.83
C ASP A 115 -11.37 -0.43 6.52
N SER A 116 -10.91 -1.17 5.51
CA SER A 116 -11.56 -2.41 5.07
C SER A 116 -11.30 -3.61 5.98
N TRP A 117 -10.10 -3.72 6.56
CA TRP A 117 -9.69 -4.90 7.35
C TRP A 117 -9.24 -4.58 8.77
N GLY A 118 -9.36 -3.33 9.24
CA GLY A 118 -8.86 -2.92 10.55
C GLY A 118 -9.44 -3.71 11.72
N ALA A 119 -10.73 -4.06 11.68
CA ALA A 119 -11.34 -4.90 12.72
C ALA A 119 -10.71 -6.30 12.78
N SER A 120 -10.48 -6.90 11.62
CA SER A 120 -9.82 -8.20 11.50
C SER A 120 -8.38 -8.14 11.99
N LEU A 121 -7.60 -7.15 11.55
CA LEU A 121 -6.20 -6.94 11.95
C LEU A 121 -6.04 -6.82 13.48
N ARG A 122 -6.87 -5.99 14.12
CA ARG A 122 -6.83 -5.80 15.57
C ARG A 122 -7.12 -7.09 16.33
N ARG A 123 -8.13 -7.84 15.89
CA ARG A 123 -8.56 -9.09 16.55
C ARG A 123 -7.54 -10.20 16.33
N SER A 124 -7.10 -10.42 15.09
CA SER A 124 -6.17 -11.51 14.76
C SER A 124 -4.80 -11.29 15.38
N TRP A 125 -4.33 -10.04 15.51
CA TRP A 125 -3.05 -9.76 16.13
C TRP A 125 -3.04 -10.17 17.61
N ALA A 126 -4.10 -9.85 18.34
CA ALA A 126 -4.22 -10.23 19.75
C ALA A 126 -4.21 -11.77 19.94
N ILE A 127 -4.89 -12.51 19.06
CA ILE A 127 -4.95 -13.97 19.13
C ILE A 127 -3.61 -14.61 18.75
N ASN A 128 -2.92 -14.08 17.74
CA ASN A 128 -1.64 -14.63 17.27
C ASN A 128 -0.44 -14.26 18.15
N LEU A 129 -0.61 -13.33 19.10
CA LEU A 129 0.49 -12.80 19.90
C LEU A 129 1.34 -13.88 20.61
N PRO A 130 0.77 -14.95 21.23
CA PRO A 130 1.56 -16.01 21.84
C PRO A 130 2.43 -16.78 20.84
N LEU A 131 1.91 -17.05 19.64
CA LEU A 131 2.65 -17.71 18.56
C LEU A 131 3.83 -16.85 18.09
N VAL A 132 3.59 -15.54 17.90
CA VAL A 132 4.63 -14.58 17.51
C VAL A 132 5.76 -14.58 18.55
N PHE A 133 5.43 -14.53 19.84
CA PHE A 133 6.45 -14.57 20.89
C PHE A 133 7.26 -15.87 20.89
N GLU A 134 6.60 -17.01 20.73
CA GLU A 134 7.28 -18.30 20.66
C GLU A 134 8.26 -18.36 19.48
N PHE A 135 7.84 -17.95 18.28
CA PHE A 135 8.70 -17.92 17.09
C PHE A 135 9.89 -16.96 17.26
N ARG A 136 9.65 -15.74 17.74
CA ARG A 136 10.73 -14.75 17.97
C ARG A 136 11.76 -15.26 18.98
N LYS A 137 11.30 -15.93 20.04
CA LYS A 137 12.16 -16.53 21.06
C LYS A 137 12.95 -17.71 20.53
N GLN A 138 12.31 -18.64 19.82
CA GLN A 138 12.95 -19.83 19.26
C GLN A 138 14.02 -19.49 18.23
N ASN A 139 13.77 -18.47 17.40
CA ASN A 139 14.68 -18.07 16.33
C ASN A 139 15.65 -16.95 16.73
N ASN A 140 15.51 -16.39 17.93
CA ASN A 140 16.24 -15.20 18.39
C ASN A 140 16.17 -14.03 17.37
N ALA A 141 14.97 -13.79 16.83
CA ALA A 141 14.72 -12.84 15.73
C ALA A 141 13.49 -12.00 16.07
N ALA A 142 13.67 -10.72 16.37
CA ALA A 142 12.59 -9.82 16.78
C ALA A 142 11.75 -9.32 15.59
N GLU A 143 12.32 -9.38 14.39
CA GLU A 143 11.75 -8.93 13.13
C GLU A 143 10.69 -9.88 12.57
N ILE A 144 10.52 -11.09 13.13
CA ILE A 144 9.49 -12.02 12.67
C ILE A 144 8.11 -11.36 12.81
N TRP A 145 7.43 -11.20 11.67
CA TRP A 145 6.11 -10.60 11.53
C TRP A 145 5.99 -9.16 12.08
N ASP A 146 7.06 -8.36 12.02
CA ASP A 146 7.06 -6.98 12.51
C ASP A 146 6.19 -6.03 11.67
N ASP A 147 6.05 -6.29 10.36
CA ASP A 147 5.17 -5.54 9.47
C ASP A 147 3.69 -5.81 9.77
N TYR A 148 3.34 -7.05 10.14
CA TYR A 148 2.00 -7.36 10.67
C TYR A 148 1.74 -6.64 12.00
N GLU A 149 2.71 -6.68 12.94
CA GLU A 149 2.62 -5.97 14.22
C GLU A 149 2.38 -4.47 14.00
N TRP A 150 3.17 -3.86 13.11
CA TRP A 150 3.04 -2.46 12.74
C TRP A 150 1.65 -2.16 12.15
N LEU A 151 1.19 -2.96 11.19
CA LEU A 151 -0.10 -2.77 10.54
C LEU A 151 -1.28 -2.92 11.53
N ALA A 152 -1.19 -3.84 12.50
CA ALA A 152 -2.18 -4.00 13.56
C ALA A 152 -2.23 -2.78 14.50
N LYS A 153 -1.08 -2.16 14.80
CA LYS A 153 -1.00 -0.89 15.56
C LYS A 153 -1.65 0.26 14.79
N GLU A 154 -1.36 0.39 13.50
CA GLU A 154 -2.01 1.39 12.64
C GLU A 154 -3.54 1.20 12.62
N ALA A 155 -4.01 -0.05 12.52
CA ALA A 155 -5.44 -0.36 12.57
C ALA A 155 -6.10 0.00 13.91
N LYS A 156 -5.37 -0.03 15.03
CA LYS A 156 -5.85 0.45 16.34
C LYS A 156 -6.00 1.96 16.37
N SER A 157 -5.04 2.68 15.80
CA SER A 157 -5.09 4.15 15.71
C SER A 157 -6.23 4.68 14.82
N PHE A 158 -6.64 3.90 13.82
CA PHE A 158 -7.68 4.27 12.85
C PHE A 158 -9.11 3.88 13.29
N GLN A 159 -9.30 3.32 14.48
CA GLN A 159 -10.60 2.78 14.88
C GLN A 159 -11.68 3.88 14.89
N LYS A 160 -12.66 3.74 13.98
CA LYS A 160 -13.84 4.62 13.93
C LYS A 160 -14.70 4.42 15.19
N PRO A 161 -15.27 5.50 15.76
CA PRO A 161 -16.20 5.39 16.87
C PRO A 161 -17.47 4.64 16.42
N LEU A 162 -18.07 3.88 17.34
CA LEU A 162 -19.41 3.35 17.12
C LEU A 162 -20.38 4.54 17.15
N THR A 163 -20.92 4.90 15.98
CA THR A 163 -21.98 5.89 15.83
C THR A 163 -23.34 5.24 15.99
#